data_AF-A0A7V7QM65-F1
#
_entry.id   AF-A0A7V7QM65-F1
#
_cell.length_a   1.000
_cell.length_b   1.000
_cell.length_c   1.000
_cell.angle_alpha   90.00
_cell.angle_beta   90.00
_cell.angle_gamma   90.00
#
_symmetry.space_group_name_H-M   'P 1'
#
loop_
_entity.id
_entity.type
_entity.pdbx_description
1 polymer ?
#
loop_
_entity_poly.entity_id
_entity_poly.type
_entity_poly.pdbx_seq_one_letter_code
_entity_poly.pdbx_strand_id
1 'polypeptide(L)'
;MMDNGWLKKLERILLVVFMLLGIVVVIGGVLLIRLDNIKKQEEKTKDEEIVEEETYDWEAGLSDHTLWLPENCKIYSKVPEFRFTDEQGVSRSITQFEGKPVVVVFWASWCSDCKEQMPFMKDYMQLSKNYEDVTFLFINKTDGERETKESAISYFNELGANGELFFDEDLTAYEQLGIHNIPTTLFLDANGIISAWSPKQITKESEFDALLNKALNGGSDATKTFIIKNLMDEFGGIHSVYDLERGKTFSSDILSESQGAMLEYAVLSKNQELFDRILDFIRTNLWEEGLTSWQIKENKTSTVNALIDDFRIYQALEEASGIWSGYEDILNHFREKLLKYGLKNGRFVDFYNAKSKEYANRFTLCYADFKAMEQLSKSKEEVISAYESSKEIVLNGQISDTFPLFYSWYNYKERKYEKDDLNSAEAMVTLLHLAEVDLLPNNTLKWLKTQMKQSGVKARYTIEGKVVEGYNYDSTAVYALVAMIGVEVGDFDLVNQAIKKMEKMRIDDTNYSYNGAFGMEDGSGITSFDQVMPLLAYMKIYGK
;
A
#
# COMPACT_ATOMS: atom_id res chain seq x y z
N MET A 1 64.39 45.38 -51.60
CA MET A 1 64.48 45.23 -50.15
C MET A 1 63.24 45.88 -49.55
N MET A 2 62.20 45.08 -49.31
CA MET A 2 61.02 45.49 -48.56
C MET A 2 61.12 44.88 -47.16
N ASP A 3 60.93 45.74 -46.18
CA ASP A 3 61.17 45.52 -44.76
C ASP A 3 60.12 44.56 -44.17
N ASN A 4 60.56 43.36 -43.76
CA ASN A 4 59.75 42.33 -43.11
C ASN A 4 59.51 42.63 -41.61
N GLY A 5 59.45 43.89 -41.21
CA GLY A 5 59.17 44.31 -39.84
C GLY A 5 57.80 43.88 -39.30
N TRP A 6 56.80 43.73 -40.18
CA TRP A 6 55.44 43.29 -39.80
C TRP A 6 55.37 41.82 -39.38
N LEU A 7 56.06 40.91 -40.08
CA LEU A 7 56.09 39.49 -39.74
C LEU A 7 56.75 39.24 -38.37
N LYS A 8 57.85 39.92 -38.06
CA LYS A 8 58.49 39.86 -36.74
C LYS A 8 57.61 40.46 -35.63
N LYS A 9 56.76 41.44 -35.95
CA LYS A 9 55.80 42.03 -35.01
C LYS A 9 54.63 41.08 -34.74
N LEU A 10 54.17 40.35 -35.76
CA LEU A 10 53.13 39.33 -35.65
C LEU A 10 53.61 38.11 -34.85
N GLU A 11 54.84 37.62 -35.09
CA GLU A 11 55.44 36.54 -34.30
C GLU A 11 55.60 36.91 -32.83
N ARG A 12 56.02 38.16 -32.52
CA ARG A 12 56.09 38.65 -31.13
C ARG A 12 54.72 38.72 -30.45
N ILE A 13 53.68 39.14 -31.17
CA ILE A 13 52.31 39.18 -30.64
C ILE A 13 51.79 37.78 -30.38
N LEU A 14 51.98 36.84 -31.31
CA LEU A 14 51.58 35.44 -31.14
C LEU A 14 52.33 34.77 -29.99
N LEU A 15 53.64 34.99 -29.84
CA LEU A 15 54.43 34.49 -28.70
C LEU A 15 53.93 35.03 -27.36
N VAL A 16 53.55 36.32 -27.29
CA VAL A 16 52.97 36.91 -26.08
C VAL A 16 51.59 36.32 -25.77
N VAL A 17 50.75 36.11 -26.78
CA VAL A 17 49.44 35.47 -26.61
C VAL A 17 49.58 34.01 -26.15
N PHE A 18 50.52 33.24 -26.70
CA PHE A 18 50.80 31.88 -26.25
C PHE A 18 51.39 31.83 -24.83
N MET A 19 52.24 32.78 -24.45
CA MET A 19 52.69 32.90 -23.05
C MET A 19 51.53 33.23 -22.11
N LEU A 20 50.64 34.15 -22.48
CA LEU A 20 49.48 34.52 -21.67
C LEU A 20 48.48 33.36 -21.53
N LEU A 21 48.23 32.60 -22.59
CA LEU A 21 47.42 31.37 -22.54
C LEU A 21 48.06 30.29 -21.67
N GLY A 22 49.38 30.10 -21.76
CA GLY A 22 50.12 29.20 -20.87
C GLY A 22 50.02 29.60 -19.40
N ILE A 23 50.10 30.90 -19.10
CA ILE A 23 49.93 31.43 -17.74
C ILE A 23 48.50 31.20 -17.22
N VAL A 24 47.47 31.36 -18.06
CA VAL A 24 46.06 31.08 -17.67
C VAL A 24 45.84 29.59 -17.37
N VAL A 25 46.44 28.69 -18.15
CA VAL A 25 46.34 27.23 -17.90
C VAL A 25 47.09 26.84 -16.62
N VAL A 26 48.26 27.44 -16.36
CA VAL A 26 49.01 27.21 -15.11
C VAL A 26 48.26 27.77 -13.90
N ILE A 27 47.70 28.98 -13.99
CA ILE A 27 46.90 29.57 -12.90
C ILE A 27 45.61 28.77 -12.67
N GLY A 28 44.93 28.32 -13.73
CA GLY A 28 43.75 27.46 -13.65
C GLY A 28 44.06 26.09 -13.03
N GLY A 29 45.19 25.47 -13.43
CA GLY A 29 45.67 24.23 -12.83
C GLY A 29 46.06 24.38 -11.35
N VAL A 30 46.71 25.49 -10.98
CA VAL A 30 47.04 25.81 -9.57
C VAL A 30 45.78 26.10 -8.75
N LEU A 31 44.76 26.76 -9.34
CA LEU A 31 43.45 26.96 -8.71
C LEU A 31 42.70 25.64 -8.49
N LEU A 32 42.72 24.71 -9.45
CA LEU A 32 42.10 23.40 -9.31
C LEU A 32 42.81 22.53 -8.26
N ILE A 33 44.16 22.56 -8.21
CA ILE A 33 44.93 21.89 -7.17
C ILE A 33 44.69 22.54 -5.80
N ARG A 34 44.52 23.88 -5.73
CA ARG A 34 44.15 24.55 -4.48
C ARG A 34 42.73 24.22 -4.05
N LEU A 35 41.76 24.09 -4.96
CA LEU A 35 40.39 23.68 -4.63
C LEU A 35 40.34 22.21 -4.17
N ASP A 36 41.14 21.33 -4.78
CA ASP A 36 41.29 19.93 -4.33
C ASP A 36 41.97 19.85 -2.96
N ASN A 37 42.98 20.69 -2.70
CA ASN A 37 43.61 20.79 -1.39
C ASN A 37 42.72 21.43 -0.32
N ILE A 38 41.82 22.36 -0.69
CA ILE A 38 40.80 22.93 0.21
C ILE A 38 39.76 21.85 0.56
N LYS A 39 39.28 21.07 -0.43
CA LYS A 39 38.41 19.90 -0.17
C LYS A 39 39.08 18.86 0.72
N LYS A 40 40.36 18.55 0.49
CA LYS A 40 41.13 17.61 1.33
C LYS A 40 41.46 18.17 2.71
N GLN A 41 41.50 19.49 2.90
CA GLN A 41 41.61 20.12 4.21
C GLN A 41 40.27 20.12 4.95
N GLU A 42 39.14 20.33 4.26
CA GLU A 42 37.80 20.15 4.84
C GLU A 42 37.53 18.69 5.26
N GLU A 43 38.08 17.71 4.54
CA GLU A 43 38.03 16.29 4.92
C GLU A 43 38.97 15.94 6.09
N LYS A 44 40.11 16.64 6.24
CA LYS A 44 41.10 16.37 7.32
C LYS A 44 40.83 17.09 8.64
N THR A 45 39.94 18.08 8.67
CA THR A 45 39.61 18.82 9.90
C THR A 45 38.35 18.29 10.58
N LYS A 46 37.82 17.15 10.14
CA LYS A 46 36.61 16.49 10.70
C LYS A 46 36.90 15.34 11.66
N ASP A 47 38.17 14.98 11.86
CA ASP A 47 38.58 13.95 12.83
C ASP A 47 39.19 14.62 14.08
N GLU A 48 38.67 14.25 15.27
CA GLU A 48 38.99 14.67 16.66
C GLU A 48 38.20 15.91 17.20
N GLU A 49 37.28 15.90 18.19
CA GLU A 49 36.73 14.94 19.17
C GLU A 49 35.33 15.44 19.70
N ILE A 50 34.32 14.54 19.69
CA ILE A 50 33.21 14.24 20.63
C ILE A 50 32.27 15.36 21.17
N VAL A 51 31.00 15.31 20.74
CA VAL A 51 29.79 15.19 21.63
C VAL A 51 28.74 14.36 20.87
N GLU A 52 28.23 13.31 21.52
CA GLU A 52 27.15 12.45 21.04
C GLU A 52 25.87 13.26 20.81
N GLU A 53 25.40 13.33 19.57
CA GLU A 53 23.99 13.58 19.23
C GLU A 53 23.56 12.44 18.30
N GLU A 54 22.71 11.56 18.84
CA GLU A 54 22.11 10.42 18.17
C GLU A 54 21.45 10.85 16.86
N THR A 55 22.07 10.51 15.73
CA THR A 55 21.42 10.57 14.43
C THR A 55 20.79 9.21 14.17
N TYR A 56 19.48 9.21 14.36
CA TYR A 56 18.51 8.11 14.26
C TYR A 56 18.87 7.03 13.23
N ASP A 57 19.06 5.82 13.74
CA ASP A 57 19.24 4.59 12.97
C ASP A 57 17.94 4.24 12.22
N TRP A 58 17.91 4.53 10.92
CA TRP A 58 16.82 4.15 10.02
C TRP A 58 16.96 2.69 9.53
N GLU A 59 18.08 2.01 9.85
CA GLU A 59 18.33 0.60 9.52
C GLU A 59 17.63 -0.39 10.47
N ALA A 60 16.92 0.11 11.48
CA ALA A 60 15.95 -0.65 12.25
C ALA A 60 14.64 -0.85 11.46
N GLY A 61 14.74 -1.46 10.27
CA GLY A 61 13.61 -1.81 9.41
C GLY A 61 12.52 -2.50 10.21
N LEU A 62 11.35 -1.84 10.37
CA LEU A 62 10.25 -2.36 11.19
C LEU A 62 10.78 -3.13 12.40
N SER A 63 11.56 -2.44 13.25
CA SER A 63 12.21 -3.05 14.41
C SER A 63 11.32 -4.10 15.06
N ASP A 64 11.90 -5.29 15.14
CA ASP A 64 11.38 -6.49 15.76
C ASP A 64 11.15 -6.26 17.27
N HIS A 65 10.06 -5.56 17.60
CA HIS A 65 9.63 -5.31 18.96
C HIS A 65 8.16 -5.69 19.09
N THR A 66 7.93 -7.00 19.30
CA THR A 66 6.84 -7.64 20.06
C THR A 66 5.36 -7.32 19.78
N LEU A 67 4.97 -6.39 18.92
CA LEU A 67 3.61 -5.85 18.95
C LEU A 67 2.73 -6.41 17.82
N TRP A 68 2.30 -7.65 18.02
CA TRP A 68 1.55 -8.43 17.04
C TRP A 68 0.08 -8.54 17.44
N LEU A 69 -0.80 -8.63 16.44
CA LEU A 69 -2.05 -9.38 16.62
C LEU A 69 -1.67 -10.73 17.27
N PRO A 70 -2.38 -11.20 18.31
CA PRO A 70 -2.01 -12.43 19.02
C PRO A 70 -1.72 -13.57 18.04
N GLU A 71 -0.71 -14.40 18.31
CA GLU A 71 -0.12 -15.29 17.29
C GLU A 71 -1.12 -16.23 16.63
N ASN A 72 -2.14 -16.64 17.37
CA ASN A 72 -3.17 -17.56 16.91
C ASN A 72 -4.43 -16.85 16.39
N CYS A 73 -4.41 -15.51 16.36
CA CYS A 73 -5.49 -14.67 15.84
C CYS A 73 -5.25 -14.29 14.39
N LYS A 74 -6.37 -14.08 13.68
CA LYS A 74 -6.39 -13.60 12.30
C LYS A 74 -7.37 -12.43 12.22
N ILE A 75 -6.92 -11.31 11.65
CA ILE A 75 -7.80 -10.16 11.45
C ILE A 75 -8.89 -10.52 10.44
N TYR A 76 -10.09 -9.97 10.66
CA TYR A 76 -11.33 -10.27 9.94
C TYR A 76 -11.71 -11.75 9.93
N SER A 77 -11.18 -12.53 10.87
CA SER A 77 -11.61 -13.89 11.17
C SER A 77 -12.18 -13.97 12.58
N LYS A 78 -13.00 -14.99 12.82
CA LYS A 78 -13.52 -15.29 14.16
C LYS A 78 -12.35 -15.52 15.13
N VAL A 79 -12.40 -14.87 16.29
CA VAL A 79 -11.42 -15.09 17.37
C VAL A 79 -11.42 -16.56 17.78
N PRO A 80 -10.25 -17.18 18.05
CA PRO A 80 -10.21 -18.52 18.62
C PRO A 80 -11.09 -18.60 19.87
N GLU A 81 -11.74 -19.75 20.11
CA GLU A 81 -12.46 -19.92 21.37
C GLU A 81 -11.46 -19.97 22.52
N PHE A 82 -11.70 -19.15 23.54
CA PHE A 82 -10.98 -19.18 24.79
C PHE A 82 -11.93 -19.01 25.98
N ARG A 83 -11.45 -19.43 27.15
CA ARG A 83 -12.21 -19.46 28.39
C ARG A 83 -11.51 -18.68 29.49
N PHE A 84 -12.31 -18.16 30.40
CA PHE A 84 -11.87 -17.39 31.57
C PHE A 84 -12.88 -17.63 32.70
N THR A 85 -12.58 -17.16 33.91
CA THR A 85 -13.47 -17.29 35.07
C THR A 85 -13.99 -15.94 35.51
N ASP A 86 -15.24 -15.90 35.98
CA ASP A 86 -15.78 -14.73 36.69
C ASP A 86 -15.33 -14.70 38.16
N GLU A 87 -15.73 -13.67 38.89
CA GLU A 87 -15.42 -13.50 40.32
C GLU A 87 -15.88 -14.67 41.20
N GLN A 88 -16.90 -15.43 40.76
CA GLN A 88 -17.40 -16.61 41.48
C GLN A 88 -16.69 -17.90 41.07
N GLY A 89 -15.70 -17.83 40.17
CA GLY A 89 -14.98 -18.98 39.64
C GLY A 89 -15.76 -19.76 38.57
N VAL A 90 -16.85 -19.22 38.05
CA VAL A 90 -17.61 -19.87 36.98
C VAL A 90 -16.91 -19.64 35.65
N SER A 91 -16.65 -20.74 34.94
CA SER A 91 -16.02 -20.67 33.62
C SER A 91 -16.97 -20.07 32.57
N ARG A 92 -16.51 -19.01 31.91
CA ARG A 92 -17.14 -18.33 30.78
C ARG A 92 -16.36 -18.59 29.49
N SER A 93 -16.99 -18.38 28.33
CA SER A 93 -16.38 -18.50 27.00
C SER A 93 -16.64 -17.21 26.23
N ILE A 94 -15.68 -16.78 25.41
CA ILE A 94 -15.82 -15.57 24.57
C ILE A 94 -17.05 -15.63 23.66
N THR A 95 -17.46 -16.83 23.24
CA THR A 95 -18.64 -17.04 22.39
C THR A 95 -19.97 -16.64 23.06
N GLN A 96 -20.01 -16.52 24.39
CA GLN A 96 -21.20 -16.07 25.13
C GLN A 96 -21.52 -14.58 24.89
N PHE A 97 -20.56 -13.82 24.37
CA PHE A 97 -20.68 -12.39 24.13
C PHE A 97 -20.96 -12.05 22.66
N GLU A 98 -21.19 -13.05 21.80
CA GLU A 98 -21.65 -12.84 20.42
C GLU A 98 -23.04 -12.20 20.39
N GLY A 99 -23.33 -11.49 19.30
CA GLY A 99 -24.55 -10.72 19.08
C GLY A 99 -24.40 -9.22 19.37
N LYS A 100 -23.28 -8.79 19.95
CA LYS A 100 -22.91 -7.39 20.15
C LYS A 100 -21.41 -7.20 19.92
N PRO A 101 -20.95 -5.99 19.54
CA PRO A 101 -19.53 -5.68 19.52
C PRO A 101 -18.89 -5.82 20.90
N VAL A 102 -17.68 -6.36 20.97
CA VAL A 102 -16.97 -6.64 22.22
C VAL A 102 -15.57 -6.05 22.19
N VAL A 103 -15.22 -5.29 23.21
CA VAL A 103 -13.84 -4.83 23.48
C VAL A 103 -13.26 -5.70 24.59
N VAL A 104 -12.19 -6.44 24.28
CA VAL A 104 -11.52 -7.34 25.22
C VAL A 104 -10.17 -6.74 25.58
N VAL A 105 -9.96 -6.41 26.86
CA VAL A 105 -8.72 -5.83 27.38
C VAL A 105 -8.00 -6.86 28.24
N PHE A 106 -6.83 -7.30 27.80
CA PHE A 106 -5.94 -8.20 28.52
C PHE A 106 -4.95 -7.38 29.35
N TRP A 107 -4.92 -7.56 30.67
CA TRP A 107 -4.20 -6.64 31.56
C TRP A 107 -3.68 -7.29 32.86
N ALA A 108 -2.84 -6.57 33.60
CA ALA A 108 -2.46 -6.91 34.98
C ALA A 108 -2.21 -5.65 35.83
N SER A 109 -2.54 -5.72 37.12
CA SER A 109 -2.43 -4.65 38.12
C SER A 109 -1.00 -4.25 38.46
N TRP A 110 -0.01 -5.07 38.11
CA TRP A 110 1.40 -4.73 38.27
C TRP A 110 2.03 -4.14 37.00
N CYS A 111 1.35 -4.25 35.84
CA CYS A 111 1.89 -3.80 34.57
C CYS A 111 1.80 -2.27 34.44
N SER A 112 2.92 -1.63 34.10
CA SER A 112 3.02 -0.17 33.99
C SER A 112 2.13 0.39 32.88
N ASP A 113 2.19 -0.21 31.68
CA ASP A 113 1.39 0.24 30.53
C ASP A 113 -0.11 -0.01 30.76
N CYS A 114 -0.47 -1.10 31.46
CA CYS A 114 -1.86 -1.31 31.89
C CYS A 114 -2.32 -0.20 32.84
N LYS A 115 -1.46 0.22 33.77
CA LYS A 115 -1.78 1.32 34.70
C LYS A 115 -1.96 2.66 34.01
N GLU A 116 -1.33 2.85 32.84
CA GLU A 116 -1.50 4.03 32.01
C GLU A 116 -2.83 3.99 31.23
N GLN A 117 -3.20 2.84 30.66
CA GLN A 117 -4.43 2.68 29.87
C GLN A 117 -5.71 2.64 30.73
N MET A 118 -5.72 1.84 31.80
CA MET A 118 -6.94 1.50 32.54
C MET A 118 -7.74 2.70 33.07
N PRO A 119 -7.13 3.83 33.52
CA PRO A 119 -7.87 5.03 33.91
C PRO A 119 -8.77 5.62 32.81
N PHE A 120 -8.43 5.43 31.53
CA PHE A 120 -9.21 5.97 30.40
C PHE A 120 -10.43 5.11 30.05
N MET A 121 -10.57 3.90 30.60
CA MET A 121 -11.65 2.98 30.23
C MET A 121 -13.03 3.55 30.51
N LYS A 122 -13.19 4.33 31.58
CA LYS A 122 -14.46 4.99 31.89
C LYS A 122 -14.89 5.95 30.77
N ASP A 123 -13.94 6.70 30.21
CA ASP A 123 -14.19 7.63 29.13
C ASP A 123 -14.47 6.89 27.82
N TYR A 124 -13.73 5.80 27.54
CA TYR A 124 -13.96 4.95 26.37
C TYR A 124 -15.33 4.27 26.38
N MET A 125 -15.79 3.81 27.54
CA MET A 125 -17.13 3.26 27.74
C MET A 125 -18.23 4.32 27.67
N GLN A 126 -17.92 5.58 27.99
CA GLN A 126 -18.85 6.69 27.81
C GLN A 126 -18.93 7.10 26.33
N LEU A 127 -17.80 7.13 25.64
CA LEU A 127 -17.70 7.36 24.20
C LEU A 127 -18.45 6.29 23.41
N SER A 128 -18.31 5.01 23.77
CA SER A 128 -18.95 3.90 23.07
C SER A 128 -20.48 4.00 23.05
N LYS A 129 -21.10 4.75 23.97
CA LYS A 129 -22.55 5.02 23.98
C LYS A 129 -23.02 5.90 22.82
N ASN A 130 -22.10 6.55 22.11
CA ASN A 130 -22.41 7.25 20.86
C ASN A 130 -22.64 6.28 19.69
N TYR A 131 -22.31 5.00 19.88
CA TYR A 131 -22.43 3.91 18.93
C TYR A 131 -23.48 2.88 19.38
N GLU A 132 -23.38 1.65 18.89
CA GLU A 132 -24.17 0.51 19.35
C GLU A 132 -23.82 0.10 20.80
N ASP A 133 -24.59 -0.82 21.38
CA ASP A 133 -24.34 -1.35 22.72
C ASP A 133 -23.09 -2.25 22.73
N VAL A 134 -21.93 -1.66 23.08
CA VAL A 134 -20.62 -2.33 23.13
C VAL A 134 -20.38 -2.96 24.50
N THR A 135 -19.98 -4.23 24.51
CA THR A 135 -19.59 -4.95 25.74
C THR A 135 -18.09 -4.82 26.01
N PHE A 136 -17.70 -4.58 27.26
CA PHE A 136 -16.30 -4.48 27.67
C PHE A 136 -15.94 -5.63 28.61
N LEU A 137 -14.96 -6.44 28.22
CA LEU A 137 -14.43 -7.54 29.01
C LEU A 137 -13.00 -7.23 29.44
N PHE A 138 -12.74 -7.29 30.74
CA PHE A 138 -11.42 -7.07 31.31
C PHE A 138 -10.85 -8.40 31.78
N ILE A 139 -9.95 -8.98 31.00
CA ILE A 139 -9.35 -10.29 31.29
C ILE A 139 -8.00 -10.09 31.96
N ASN A 140 -7.94 -10.41 33.25
CA ASN A 140 -6.74 -10.24 34.06
C ASN A 140 -5.81 -11.47 33.95
N LYS A 141 -4.50 -11.22 33.84
CA LYS A 141 -3.43 -12.23 33.82
C LYS A 141 -3.15 -12.78 35.23
N THR A 142 -4.09 -13.53 35.79
CA THR A 142 -4.05 -14.00 37.18
C THR A 142 -3.13 -15.22 37.37
N ASP A 143 -1.82 -15.03 37.25
CA ASP A 143 -0.84 -16.14 37.33
C ASP A 143 -0.60 -16.71 38.73
N GLY A 144 -1.18 -16.11 39.78
CA GLY A 144 -1.02 -16.54 41.16
C GLY A 144 0.36 -16.23 41.76
N GLU A 145 1.28 -15.64 40.99
CA GLU A 145 2.64 -15.29 41.44
C GLU A 145 2.82 -13.78 41.55
N ARG A 146 2.69 -13.07 40.43
CA ARG A 146 2.79 -11.61 40.37
C ARG A 146 1.43 -10.96 40.47
N GLU A 147 0.38 -11.67 40.05
CA GLU A 147 -1.00 -11.22 40.07
C GLU A 147 -1.91 -12.21 40.78
N THR A 148 -2.81 -11.70 41.61
CA THR A 148 -3.82 -12.45 42.35
C THR A 148 -5.22 -11.90 42.05
N LYS A 149 -6.27 -12.67 42.31
CA LYS A 149 -7.65 -12.16 42.19
C LYS A 149 -7.85 -10.95 43.09
N GLU A 150 -7.30 -10.97 44.29
CA GLU A 150 -7.43 -9.89 45.27
C GLU A 150 -6.79 -8.59 44.77
N SER A 151 -5.57 -8.65 44.21
CA SER A 151 -4.89 -7.46 43.66
C SER A 151 -5.59 -6.93 42.41
N ALA A 152 -6.04 -7.81 41.52
CA ALA A 152 -6.82 -7.45 40.34
C ALA A 152 -8.14 -6.75 40.72
N ILE A 153 -8.94 -7.33 41.62
CA ILE A 153 -10.21 -6.76 42.10
C ILE A 153 -9.97 -5.42 42.81
N SER A 154 -8.95 -5.34 43.66
CA SER A 154 -8.62 -4.11 44.39
C SER A 154 -8.31 -2.97 43.43
N TYR A 155 -7.46 -3.22 42.42
CA TYR A 155 -7.09 -2.22 41.44
C TYR A 155 -8.26 -1.83 40.53
N PHE A 156 -9.05 -2.81 40.06
CA PHE A 156 -10.20 -2.56 39.20
C PHE A 156 -11.26 -1.68 39.90
N ASN A 157 -11.52 -1.95 41.19
CA ASN A 157 -12.44 -1.16 42.01
C ASN A 157 -11.91 0.26 42.29
N GLU A 158 -10.60 0.44 42.49
CA GLU A 158 -9.99 1.75 42.71
C GLU A 158 -10.22 2.70 41.53
N LEU A 159 -10.19 2.17 40.31
CA LEU A 159 -10.42 2.94 39.08
C LEU A 159 -11.90 3.32 38.87
N GLY A 160 -12.84 2.68 39.58
CA GLY A 160 -14.26 2.84 39.33
C GLY A 160 -14.66 2.48 37.89
N ALA A 161 -13.91 1.56 37.26
CA ALA A 161 -14.22 1.05 35.94
C ALA A 161 -15.52 0.22 36.01
N ASN A 162 -16.51 0.56 35.18
CA ASN A 162 -17.78 -0.15 35.15
C ASN A 162 -17.76 -1.16 34.01
N GLY A 163 -17.22 -2.37 34.20
CA GLY A 163 -17.19 -3.41 33.17
C GLY A 163 -17.14 -4.82 33.76
N GLU A 164 -17.14 -5.83 32.90
CA GLU A 164 -17.09 -7.22 33.36
C GLU A 164 -15.63 -7.65 33.58
N LEU A 165 -15.28 -7.91 34.84
CA LEU A 165 -13.95 -8.38 35.26
C LEU A 165 -13.88 -9.91 35.23
N PHE A 166 -12.87 -10.44 34.56
CA PHE A 166 -12.59 -11.87 34.44
C PHE A 166 -11.13 -12.19 34.73
N PHE A 167 -10.87 -13.46 35.05
CA PHE A 167 -9.57 -13.96 35.47
C PHE A 167 -9.16 -15.17 34.63
N ASP A 168 -7.93 -15.15 34.11
CA ASP A 168 -7.31 -16.30 33.45
C ASP A 168 -6.28 -16.95 34.39
N GLU A 169 -6.76 -17.72 35.35
CA GLU A 169 -5.97 -18.30 36.45
C GLU A 169 -4.91 -19.30 35.96
N ASP A 170 -5.21 -20.03 34.88
CA ASP A 170 -4.32 -21.03 34.29
C ASP A 170 -3.56 -20.49 33.06
N LEU A 171 -3.71 -19.20 32.74
CA LEU A 171 -3.16 -18.54 31.54
C LEU A 171 -3.55 -19.19 30.20
N THR A 172 -4.64 -19.94 30.19
CA THR A 172 -5.11 -20.70 29.02
C THR A 172 -5.61 -19.79 27.91
N ALA A 173 -6.25 -18.67 28.22
CA ALA A 173 -6.68 -17.70 27.21
C ALA A 173 -5.46 -17.00 26.59
N TYR A 174 -4.47 -16.62 27.42
CA TYR A 174 -3.21 -16.05 26.94
C TYR A 174 -2.47 -17.01 26.00
N GLU A 175 -2.36 -18.29 26.37
CA GLU A 175 -1.73 -19.33 25.53
C GLU A 175 -2.52 -19.58 24.23
N GLN A 176 -3.84 -19.76 24.33
CA GLN A 176 -4.70 -20.06 23.18
C GLN A 176 -4.70 -18.95 22.13
N LEU A 177 -4.68 -17.69 22.56
CA LEU A 177 -4.59 -16.55 21.66
C LEU A 177 -3.15 -16.27 21.21
N GLY A 178 -2.15 -16.73 21.96
CA GLY A 178 -0.75 -16.38 21.72
C GLY A 178 -0.46 -14.92 22.08
N ILE A 179 -0.93 -14.49 23.25
CA ILE A 179 -0.72 -13.14 23.79
C ILE A 179 0.55 -13.15 24.64
N HIS A 180 1.57 -12.42 24.18
CA HIS A 180 2.86 -12.32 24.87
C HIS A 180 3.06 -10.98 25.59
N ASN A 181 2.22 -9.99 25.33
CA ASN A 181 2.35 -8.64 25.89
C ASN A 181 1.02 -8.13 26.45
N ILE A 182 1.12 -7.30 27.48
CA ILE A 182 -0.02 -6.60 28.06
C ILE A 182 0.32 -5.11 28.25
N PRO A 183 -0.62 -4.19 28.01
CA PRO A 183 -2.00 -4.47 27.63
C PRO A 183 -2.13 -4.93 26.17
N THR A 184 -3.06 -5.83 25.91
CA THR A 184 -3.53 -6.14 24.55
C THR A 184 -5.02 -5.89 24.52
N THR A 185 -5.49 -5.11 23.56
CA THR A 185 -6.91 -4.83 23.34
C THR A 185 -7.36 -5.44 22.01
N LEU A 186 -8.39 -6.29 22.04
CA LEU A 186 -9.05 -6.82 20.84
C LEU A 186 -10.41 -6.17 20.68
N PHE A 187 -10.74 -5.77 19.45
CA PHE A 187 -12.06 -5.25 19.10
C PHE A 187 -12.76 -6.25 18.18
N LEU A 188 -13.83 -6.85 18.70
CA LEU A 188 -14.63 -7.87 18.03
C LEU A 188 -15.93 -7.25 17.52
N ASP A 189 -16.31 -7.61 16.29
CA ASP A 189 -17.65 -7.33 15.79
C ASP A 189 -18.71 -8.21 16.48
N ALA A 190 -19.99 -8.01 16.14
CA ALA A 190 -21.10 -8.80 16.70
C ALA A 190 -21.06 -10.30 16.38
N ASN A 191 -20.22 -10.75 15.44
CA ASN A 191 -20.03 -12.16 15.09
C ASN A 191 -18.79 -12.78 15.77
N GLY A 192 -18.09 -12.02 16.62
CA GLY A 192 -16.83 -12.42 17.24
C GLY A 192 -15.63 -12.35 16.28
N ILE A 193 -15.73 -11.58 15.19
CA ILE A 193 -14.65 -11.37 14.23
C ILE A 193 -13.72 -10.26 14.72
N ILE A 194 -12.41 -10.50 14.70
CA ILE A 194 -11.41 -9.49 15.10
C ILE A 194 -11.28 -8.46 14.00
N SER A 195 -11.85 -7.28 14.19
CA SER A 195 -11.83 -6.22 13.18
C SER A 195 -10.75 -5.15 13.46
N ALA A 196 -10.33 -5.01 14.71
CA ALA A 196 -9.20 -4.17 15.11
C ALA A 196 -8.50 -4.73 16.35
N TRP A 197 -7.26 -4.30 16.59
CA TRP A 197 -6.52 -4.64 17.80
C TRP A 197 -5.53 -3.53 18.14
N SER A 198 -5.16 -3.42 19.42
CA SER A 198 -3.98 -2.69 19.86
C SER A 198 -3.12 -3.59 20.74
N PRO A 199 -1.85 -3.80 20.41
CA PRO A 199 -0.94 -4.63 21.20
C PRO A 199 -0.24 -3.83 22.33
N LYS A 200 -0.55 -2.53 22.46
CA LYS A 200 0.04 -1.58 23.40
C LYS A 200 -1.06 -0.82 24.15
N GLN A 201 -0.67 0.03 25.09
CA GLN A 201 -1.62 0.92 25.76
C GLN A 201 -2.29 1.86 24.76
N ILE A 202 -3.61 2.00 24.87
CA ILE A 202 -4.36 3.08 24.22
C ILE A 202 -4.60 4.15 25.28
N THR A 203 -4.04 5.33 25.07
CA THR A 203 -4.15 6.47 26.00
C THR A 203 -4.87 7.67 25.38
N LYS A 204 -5.08 7.66 24.06
CA LYS A 204 -5.84 8.68 23.34
C LYS A 204 -7.26 8.21 23.08
N GLU A 205 -8.25 9.02 23.46
CA GLU A 205 -9.67 8.77 23.14
C GLU A 205 -9.89 8.63 21.62
N SER A 206 -9.17 9.41 20.81
CA SER A 206 -9.29 9.40 19.35
C SER A 206 -8.74 8.14 18.68
N GLU A 207 -7.72 7.50 19.25
CA GLU A 207 -7.21 6.20 18.79
C GLU A 207 -8.22 5.09 19.13
N PHE A 208 -8.74 5.10 20.37
CA PHE A 208 -9.79 4.17 20.78
C PHE A 208 -11.04 4.32 19.89
N ASP A 209 -11.46 5.56 19.61
CA ASP A 209 -12.60 5.87 18.75
C ASP A 209 -12.43 5.31 17.33
N ALA A 210 -11.24 5.48 16.74
CA ALA A 210 -10.93 4.96 15.40
C ALA A 210 -10.98 3.43 15.37
N LEU A 211 -10.36 2.76 16.33
CA LEU A 211 -10.34 1.30 16.43
C LEU A 211 -11.74 0.71 16.69
N LEU A 212 -12.53 1.37 17.55
CA LEU A 212 -13.91 0.97 17.80
C LEU A 212 -14.77 1.15 16.53
N ASN A 213 -14.67 2.30 15.86
CA ASN A 213 -15.41 2.56 14.63
C ASN A 213 -15.06 1.52 13.55
N LYS A 214 -13.77 1.19 13.40
CA LYS A 214 -13.30 0.12 12.52
C LYS A 214 -13.89 -1.24 12.89
N ALA A 215 -14.08 -1.52 14.17
CA ALA A 215 -14.69 -2.78 14.59
C ALA A 215 -16.18 -2.87 14.26
N LEU A 216 -16.87 -1.74 14.31
CA LEU A 216 -18.29 -1.63 14.00
C LEU A 216 -18.57 -1.64 12.48
N ASN A 217 -17.74 -0.92 11.71
CA ASN A 217 -18.01 -0.64 10.30
C ASN A 217 -17.06 -1.38 9.33
N GLY A 218 -15.95 -1.93 9.82
CA GLY A 218 -14.90 -2.60 9.05
C GLY A 218 -13.81 -1.66 8.52
N GLY A 219 -12.59 -2.17 8.33
CA GLY A 219 -11.46 -1.38 7.81
C GLY A 219 -11.64 -0.90 6.36
N SER A 220 -12.46 -1.60 5.56
CA SER A 220 -12.87 -1.11 4.24
C SER A 220 -13.61 0.22 4.33
N ASP A 221 -14.52 0.37 5.30
CA ASP A 221 -15.31 1.59 5.45
C ASP A 221 -14.45 2.77 5.89
N ALA A 222 -13.51 2.55 6.81
CA ALA A 222 -12.56 3.56 7.24
C ALA A 222 -11.73 4.11 6.06
N THR A 223 -11.15 3.23 5.25
CA THR A 223 -10.35 3.65 4.07
C THR A 223 -11.21 4.29 2.98
N LYS A 224 -12.39 3.74 2.70
CA LYS A 224 -13.36 4.34 1.75
C LYS A 224 -13.72 5.77 2.19
N THR A 225 -14.06 5.94 3.46
CA THR A 225 -14.43 7.25 4.02
C THR A 225 -13.27 8.24 3.87
N PHE A 226 -12.03 7.82 4.13
CA PHE A 226 -10.85 8.65 3.88
C PHE A 226 -10.75 9.08 2.41
N ILE A 227 -10.80 8.13 1.48
CA ILE A 227 -10.69 8.41 0.03
C ILE A 227 -11.76 9.41 -0.41
N ILE A 228 -13.03 9.14 -0.12
CA ILE A 228 -14.16 9.97 -0.55
C ILE A 228 -14.08 11.37 0.04
N LYS A 229 -13.67 11.50 1.31
CA LYS A 229 -13.67 12.78 2.02
C LYS A 229 -12.46 13.66 1.71
N ASN A 230 -11.31 13.04 1.45
CA ASN A 230 -10.01 13.72 1.44
C ASN A 230 -9.24 13.61 0.13
N LEU A 231 -9.42 12.53 -0.64
CA LEU A 231 -8.75 12.33 -1.93
C LEU A 231 -9.66 12.57 -3.13
N MET A 232 -10.98 12.45 -2.98
CA MET A 232 -11.94 12.62 -4.07
C MET A 232 -12.51 14.05 -4.09
N ASP A 233 -12.40 14.74 -5.22
CA ASP A 233 -13.06 16.03 -5.46
C ASP A 233 -14.57 15.88 -5.67
N GLU A 234 -15.29 17.01 -5.66
CA GLU A 234 -16.76 17.03 -5.84
C GLU A 234 -17.23 16.41 -7.17
N PHE A 235 -16.38 16.35 -8.19
CA PHE A 235 -16.67 15.82 -9.52
C PHE A 235 -16.34 14.32 -9.66
N GLY A 236 -15.66 13.70 -8.69
CA GLY A 236 -15.23 12.30 -8.74
C GLY A 236 -13.75 12.11 -9.07
N GLY A 237 -12.97 13.19 -9.12
CA GLY A 237 -11.52 13.19 -9.32
C GLY A 237 -10.76 12.64 -8.11
N ILE A 238 -10.07 11.52 -8.24
CA ILE A 238 -9.24 10.95 -7.16
C ILE A 238 -7.81 11.45 -7.29
N HIS A 239 -7.41 12.29 -6.35
CA HIS A 239 -6.11 12.93 -6.31
C HIS A 239 -5.03 11.98 -5.78
N SER A 240 -3.86 12.01 -6.41
CA SER A 240 -2.84 10.97 -6.28
C SER A 240 -2.10 11.00 -4.95
N VAL A 241 -1.99 12.17 -4.33
CA VAL A 241 -1.22 12.39 -3.10
C VAL A 241 -2.05 13.22 -2.14
N TYR A 242 -2.08 12.79 -0.88
CA TYR A 242 -2.57 13.59 0.23
C TYR A 242 -1.47 14.54 0.76
N ASP A 243 -1.84 15.79 1.07
CA ASP A 243 -0.96 16.92 1.34
C ASP A 243 -1.56 17.67 2.54
N LEU A 244 -0.82 17.64 3.63
CA LEU A 244 -1.18 18.25 4.91
C LEU A 244 -1.17 19.77 4.86
N GLU A 245 -0.30 20.37 4.07
CA GLU A 245 -0.14 21.83 3.99
C GLU A 245 -1.28 22.48 3.21
N ARG A 246 -1.89 21.74 2.29
CA ARG A 246 -2.91 22.28 1.38
C ARG A 246 -4.36 22.03 1.79
N GLY A 247 -4.62 21.20 2.80
CA GLY A 247 -5.96 20.93 3.34
C GLY A 247 -6.96 20.43 2.28
N LYS A 248 -7.17 19.11 2.20
CA LYS A 248 -7.87 18.40 1.10
C LYS A 248 -7.20 18.62 -0.26
N THR A 249 -6.82 17.52 -0.89
CA THR A 249 -5.78 17.52 -1.93
C THR A 249 -6.25 17.74 -3.33
N PHE A 250 -7.04 18.78 -3.56
CA PHE A 250 -7.57 19.07 -4.89
C PHE A 250 -6.53 19.63 -5.88
N SER A 251 -5.23 19.62 -5.53
CA SER A 251 -4.15 20.20 -6.33
C SER A 251 -3.07 19.21 -6.76
N SER A 252 -3.17 17.94 -6.37
CA SER A 252 -2.24 16.90 -6.83
C SER A 252 -2.76 16.23 -8.11
N ASP A 253 -1.84 15.55 -8.81
CA ASP A 253 -2.11 14.84 -10.06
C ASP A 253 -3.27 13.85 -9.90
N ILE A 254 -4.00 13.54 -10.97
CA ILE A 254 -5.03 12.50 -10.99
C ILE A 254 -4.58 11.45 -12.01
N LEU A 255 -4.65 10.17 -11.64
CA LEU A 255 -4.26 9.06 -12.50
C LEU A 255 -5.49 8.23 -12.89
N SER A 256 -5.54 7.76 -14.13
CA SER A 256 -6.57 6.80 -14.55
C SER A 256 -6.48 5.47 -13.78
N GLU A 257 -5.30 5.13 -13.27
CA GLU A 257 -5.07 3.95 -12.42
C GLU A 257 -6.00 3.93 -11.20
N SER A 258 -5.94 4.98 -10.38
CA SER A 258 -6.76 5.11 -9.17
C SER A 258 -8.24 5.25 -9.49
N GLN A 259 -8.57 5.88 -10.61
CA GLN A 259 -9.95 6.01 -11.09
C GLN A 259 -10.54 4.65 -11.49
N GLY A 260 -9.81 3.87 -12.29
CA GLY A 260 -10.21 2.52 -12.68
C GLY A 260 -10.36 1.59 -11.47
N ALA A 261 -9.43 1.67 -10.51
CA ALA A 261 -9.51 0.88 -9.28
C ALA A 261 -10.74 1.22 -8.43
N MET A 262 -11.13 2.50 -8.38
CA MET A 262 -12.34 2.90 -7.66
C MET A 262 -13.64 2.61 -8.42
N LEU A 263 -13.62 2.53 -9.76
CA LEU A 263 -14.74 1.96 -10.52
C LEU A 263 -14.94 0.49 -10.16
N GLU A 264 -13.86 -0.30 -10.15
CA GLU A 264 -13.92 -1.72 -9.72
C GLU A 264 -14.47 -1.84 -8.29
N TYR A 265 -14.01 -1.00 -7.36
CA TYR A 265 -14.58 -0.96 -6.01
C TYR A 265 -16.08 -0.63 -6.01
N ALA A 266 -16.52 0.35 -6.79
CA ALA A 266 -17.92 0.75 -6.85
C ALA A 266 -18.81 -0.38 -7.38
N VAL A 267 -18.33 -1.15 -8.37
CA VAL A 267 -19.01 -2.37 -8.86
C VAL A 267 -19.07 -3.44 -7.77
N LEU A 268 -17.94 -3.79 -7.16
CA LEU A 268 -17.88 -4.82 -6.11
C LEU A 268 -18.77 -4.47 -4.91
N SER A 269 -18.83 -3.19 -4.54
CA SER A 269 -19.68 -2.69 -3.45
C SER A 269 -21.12 -2.40 -3.87
N LYS A 270 -21.49 -2.65 -5.14
CA LYS A 270 -22.81 -2.38 -5.72
C LYS A 270 -23.27 -0.93 -5.50
N ASN A 271 -22.35 0.01 -5.58
CA ASN A 271 -22.62 1.44 -5.41
C ASN A 271 -22.65 2.17 -6.77
N GLN A 272 -23.83 2.18 -7.39
CA GLN A 272 -24.01 2.78 -8.72
C GLN A 272 -23.74 4.29 -8.74
N GLU A 273 -24.13 5.02 -7.69
CA GLU A 273 -23.93 6.47 -7.61
C GLU A 273 -22.43 6.84 -7.60
N LEU A 274 -21.63 6.08 -6.84
CA LEU A 274 -20.18 6.25 -6.83
C LEU A 274 -19.58 5.90 -8.20
N PHE A 275 -20.05 4.81 -8.83
CA PHE A 275 -19.62 4.39 -10.16
C PHE A 275 -19.88 5.49 -11.20
N ASP A 276 -21.11 6.02 -11.25
CA ASP A 276 -21.51 7.05 -12.20
C ASP A 276 -20.70 8.33 -12.02
N ARG A 277 -20.47 8.77 -10.77
CA ARG A 277 -19.68 9.96 -10.48
C ARG A 277 -18.24 9.82 -10.98
N ILE A 278 -17.60 8.68 -10.73
CA ILE A 278 -16.23 8.43 -11.20
C ILE A 278 -16.19 8.29 -12.73
N LEU A 279 -17.15 7.57 -13.32
CA LEU A 279 -17.22 7.39 -14.76
C LEU A 279 -17.43 8.73 -15.47
N ASP A 280 -18.31 9.59 -14.97
CA ASP A 280 -18.53 10.92 -15.53
C ASP A 280 -17.29 11.81 -15.41
N PHE A 281 -16.52 11.69 -14.32
CA PHE A 281 -15.22 12.35 -14.21
C PHE A 281 -14.26 11.90 -15.32
N ILE A 282 -14.09 10.57 -15.50
CA ILE A 282 -13.22 9.98 -16.51
C ILE A 282 -13.63 10.48 -17.91
N ARG A 283 -14.93 10.38 -18.23
CA ARG A 283 -15.50 10.80 -19.51
C ARG A 283 -15.25 12.27 -19.82
N THR A 284 -15.34 13.12 -18.80
CA THR A 284 -15.23 14.57 -18.96
C THR A 284 -13.78 15.03 -19.04
N ASN A 285 -12.89 14.42 -18.26
CA ASN A 285 -11.56 14.98 -18.01
C ASN A 285 -10.40 14.13 -18.54
N LEU A 286 -10.60 12.82 -18.73
CA LEU A 286 -9.55 11.89 -19.15
C LEU A 286 -9.77 11.35 -20.57
N TRP A 287 -11.01 11.27 -21.05
CA TRP A 287 -11.30 10.77 -22.38
C TRP A 287 -11.06 11.81 -23.47
N GLU A 288 -10.14 11.50 -24.39
CA GLU A 288 -9.94 12.22 -25.64
C GLU A 288 -10.18 11.27 -26.81
N GLU A 289 -11.19 11.55 -27.64
CA GLU A 289 -11.66 10.66 -28.72
C GLU A 289 -11.96 9.20 -28.29
N GLY A 290 -12.27 8.98 -27.01
CA GLY A 290 -12.55 7.66 -26.40
C GLY A 290 -11.30 6.87 -25.97
N LEU A 291 -10.15 7.53 -25.87
CA LEU A 291 -8.91 7.04 -25.26
C LEU A 291 -8.78 7.57 -23.83
N THR A 292 -8.44 6.73 -22.84
CA THR A 292 -8.22 7.22 -21.47
C THR A 292 -6.82 7.76 -21.30
N SER A 293 -6.71 9.06 -21.04
CA SER A 293 -5.43 9.68 -20.69
C SER A 293 -4.92 9.14 -19.37
N TRP A 294 -3.63 8.77 -19.29
CA TRP A 294 -3.08 8.13 -18.10
C TRP A 294 -3.03 9.06 -16.86
N GLN A 295 -3.02 10.38 -17.09
CA GLN A 295 -2.84 11.38 -16.05
C GLN A 295 -3.43 12.75 -16.41
N ILE A 296 -3.91 13.46 -15.38
CA ILE A 296 -4.02 14.92 -15.32
C ILE A 296 -2.93 15.44 -14.39
N LYS A 297 -2.07 16.33 -14.89
CA LYS A 297 -0.97 16.93 -14.14
C LYS A 297 -1.02 18.44 -14.28
N GLU A 298 -1.01 19.17 -13.16
CA GLU A 298 -1.13 20.64 -13.14
C GLU A 298 -2.31 21.15 -14.00
N ASN A 299 -3.47 20.49 -13.89
CA ASN A 299 -4.68 20.75 -14.69
C ASN A 299 -4.52 20.56 -16.21
N LYS A 300 -3.50 19.81 -16.65
CA LYS A 300 -3.32 19.43 -18.05
C LYS A 300 -3.48 17.93 -18.19
N THR A 301 -4.47 17.53 -18.98
CA THR A 301 -4.67 16.13 -19.37
C THR A 301 -3.56 15.71 -20.33
N SER A 302 -2.97 14.54 -20.07
CA SER A 302 -2.05 13.87 -21.00
C SER A 302 -2.75 13.55 -22.32
N THR A 303 -1.97 13.31 -23.38
CA THR A 303 -2.50 12.83 -24.67
C THR A 303 -2.17 11.35 -24.91
N VAL A 304 -1.69 10.68 -23.87
CA VAL A 304 -1.17 9.32 -23.88
C VAL A 304 -2.03 8.49 -22.92
N ASN A 305 -2.39 7.27 -23.31
CA ASN A 305 -3.03 6.31 -22.40
C ASN A 305 -2.01 5.40 -21.70
N ALA A 306 -2.53 4.55 -20.83
CA ALA A 306 -1.84 3.36 -20.35
C ALA A 306 -2.79 2.17 -20.52
N LEU A 307 -2.34 1.14 -21.23
CA LEU A 307 -3.20 0.00 -21.58
C LEU A 307 -3.77 -0.72 -20.36
N ILE A 308 -3.00 -0.83 -19.27
CA ILE A 308 -3.47 -1.42 -18.01
C ILE A 308 -4.68 -0.68 -17.43
N ASP A 309 -4.67 0.65 -17.49
CA ASP A 309 -5.76 1.46 -16.95
C ASP A 309 -7.00 1.34 -17.83
N ASP A 310 -6.81 1.30 -19.15
CA ASP A 310 -7.89 1.04 -20.08
C ASP A 310 -8.51 -0.34 -19.87
N PHE A 311 -7.72 -1.39 -19.62
CA PHE A 311 -8.25 -2.72 -19.30
C PHE A 311 -9.03 -2.73 -17.99
N ARG A 312 -8.52 -2.05 -16.95
CA ARG A 312 -9.21 -1.95 -15.66
C ARG A 312 -10.57 -1.24 -15.81
N ILE A 313 -10.60 -0.11 -16.51
CA ILE A 313 -11.84 0.64 -16.79
C ILE A 313 -12.79 -0.18 -17.66
N TYR A 314 -12.27 -0.88 -18.68
CA TYR A 314 -13.06 -1.75 -19.55
C TYR A 314 -13.76 -2.86 -18.75
N GLN A 315 -13.04 -3.55 -17.88
CA GLN A 315 -13.62 -4.60 -17.04
C GLN A 315 -14.67 -4.05 -16.08
N ALA A 316 -14.39 -2.93 -15.40
CA ALA A 316 -15.37 -2.32 -14.51
C ALA A 316 -16.64 -1.90 -15.26
N LEU A 317 -16.53 -1.39 -16.49
CA LEU A 317 -17.69 -1.09 -17.35
C LEU A 317 -18.43 -2.35 -17.81
N GLU A 318 -17.71 -3.43 -18.13
CA GLU A 318 -18.32 -4.71 -18.52
C GLU A 318 -19.13 -5.29 -17.36
N GLU A 319 -18.55 -5.33 -16.16
CA GLU A 319 -19.22 -5.82 -14.94
C GLU A 319 -20.40 -4.92 -14.56
N ALA A 320 -20.23 -3.59 -14.59
CA ALA A 320 -21.31 -2.63 -14.35
C ALA A 320 -22.49 -2.85 -15.30
N SER A 321 -22.23 -3.06 -16.61
CA SER A 321 -23.27 -3.35 -17.60
C SER A 321 -23.98 -4.69 -17.36
N GLY A 322 -23.38 -5.61 -16.59
CA GLY A 322 -24.01 -6.85 -16.16
C GLY A 322 -24.92 -6.70 -14.93
N ILE A 323 -24.69 -5.67 -14.12
CA ILE A 323 -25.42 -5.41 -12.86
C ILE A 323 -26.51 -4.34 -13.06
N TRP A 324 -26.22 -3.31 -13.84
CA TRP A 324 -27.03 -2.13 -14.03
C TRP A 324 -27.23 -1.84 -15.53
N SER A 325 -28.36 -1.21 -15.89
CA SER A 325 -28.65 -0.83 -17.28
C SER A 325 -28.09 0.55 -17.63
N GLY A 326 -27.78 0.78 -18.91
CA GLY A 326 -27.42 2.11 -19.44
C GLY A 326 -25.93 2.31 -19.75
N TYR A 327 -25.10 1.29 -19.56
CA TYR A 327 -23.67 1.33 -19.85
C TYR A 327 -23.31 0.72 -21.22
N GLU A 328 -24.24 0.05 -21.90
CA GLU A 328 -23.98 -0.74 -23.10
C GLU A 328 -23.38 0.10 -24.24
N ASP A 329 -23.92 1.28 -24.51
CA ASP A 329 -23.44 2.17 -25.57
C ASP A 329 -22.03 2.70 -25.26
N ILE A 330 -21.80 3.06 -23.99
CA ILE A 330 -20.50 3.56 -23.52
C ILE A 330 -19.46 2.45 -23.59
N LEU A 331 -19.79 1.25 -23.10
CA LEU A 331 -18.94 0.07 -23.13
C LEU A 331 -18.57 -0.31 -24.57
N ASN A 332 -19.54 -0.35 -25.48
CA ASN A 332 -19.30 -0.68 -26.88
C ASN A 332 -18.39 0.37 -27.54
N HIS A 333 -18.64 1.66 -27.31
CA HIS A 333 -17.79 2.73 -27.81
C HIS A 333 -16.36 2.59 -27.27
N PHE A 334 -16.20 2.40 -25.96
CA PHE A 334 -14.90 2.28 -25.32
C PHE A 334 -14.14 1.05 -25.81
N ARG A 335 -14.82 -0.11 -25.94
CA ARG A 335 -14.26 -1.35 -26.49
C ARG A 335 -13.70 -1.14 -27.90
N GLU A 336 -14.43 -0.46 -28.78
CA GLU A 336 -13.95 -0.19 -30.14
C GLU A 336 -12.68 0.67 -30.15
N LYS A 337 -12.59 1.65 -29.26
CA LYS A 337 -11.44 2.56 -29.14
C LYS A 337 -10.23 1.87 -28.53
N LEU A 338 -10.44 1.09 -27.49
CA LEU A 338 -9.42 0.24 -26.87
C LEU A 338 -8.80 -0.72 -27.90
N LEU A 339 -9.62 -1.42 -28.69
CA LEU A 339 -9.10 -2.30 -29.74
C LEU A 339 -8.37 -1.55 -30.85
N LYS A 340 -8.77 -0.31 -31.15
CA LYS A 340 -8.11 0.52 -32.17
C LYS A 340 -6.76 1.04 -31.71
N TYR A 341 -6.64 1.46 -30.45
CA TYR A 341 -5.48 2.21 -29.95
C TYR A 341 -4.58 1.41 -29.00
N GLY A 342 -5.09 0.33 -28.41
CA GLY A 342 -4.31 -0.61 -27.60
C GLY A 342 -3.56 -1.67 -28.42
N LEU A 343 -3.91 -1.82 -29.71
CA LEU A 343 -3.30 -2.80 -30.61
C LEU A 343 -2.50 -2.13 -31.74
N LYS A 344 -1.32 -2.68 -32.02
CA LYS A 344 -0.52 -2.34 -33.20
C LYS A 344 0.05 -3.60 -33.85
N ASN A 345 -0.26 -3.79 -35.13
CA ASN A 345 0.18 -4.94 -35.91
C ASN A 345 -0.14 -6.29 -35.21
N GLY A 346 -1.37 -6.45 -34.73
CA GLY A 346 -1.83 -7.66 -34.04
C GLY A 346 -1.17 -7.91 -32.68
N ARG A 347 -0.69 -6.87 -31.99
CA ARG A 347 -0.08 -6.98 -30.64
C ARG A 347 -0.54 -5.88 -29.72
N PHE A 348 -0.74 -6.21 -28.46
CA PHE A 348 -0.96 -5.21 -27.41
C PHE A 348 0.33 -4.42 -27.13
N VAL A 349 0.19 -3.12 -26.93
CA VAL A 349 1.28 -2.18 -26.68
C VAL A 349 0.92 -1.25 -25.53
N ASP A 350 1.92 -0.80 -24.77
CA ASP A 350 1.69 -0.03 -23.52
C ASP A 350 0.80 1.18 -23.68
N PHE A 351 0.99 1.92 -24.78
CA PHE A 351 0.29 3.16 -25.01
C PHE A 351 0.24 3.55 -26.49
N TYR A 352 -0.67 4.46 -26.77
CA TYR A 352 -0.81 5.26 -27.96
C TYR A 352 -0.85 6.74 -27.54
N ASN A 353 -0.09 7.57 -28.25
CA ASN A 353 -0.07 9.02 -28.09
C ASN A 353 -0.98 9.64 -29.15
N ALA A 354 -2.12 10.21 -28.75
CA ALA A 354 -3.10 10.81 -29.64
C ALA A 354 -2.56 12.01 -30.42
N LYS A 355 -1.63 12.77 -29.82
CA LYS A 355 -1.03 13.96 -30.43
C LYS A 355 -0.01 13.61 -31.51
N SER A 356 0.94 12.73 -31.22
CA SER A 356 1.96 12.31 -32.20
C SER A 356 1.48 11.20 -33.14
N LYS A 357 0.37 10.53 -32.80
CA LYS A 357 -0.16 9.33 -33.47
C LYS A 357 0.82 8.15 -33.44
N GLU A 358 1.59 8.06 -32.37
CA GLU A 358 2.61 7.04 -32.19
C GLU A 358 2.16 6.02 -31.14
N TYR A 359 2.46 4.76 -31.42
CA TYR A 359 2.28 3.67 -30.47
C TYR A 359 3.63 3.31 -29.85
N ALA A 360 3.60 2.85 -28.60
CA ALA A 360 4.73 2.20 -27.97
C ALA A 360 5.25 1.03 -28.83
N ASN A 361 6.55 0.76 -28.70
CA ASN A 361 7.20 -0.40 -29.32
C ASN A 361 7.65 -1.42 -28.25
N ARG A 362 6.93 -1.46 -27.13
CA ARG A 362 7.17 -2.34 -26.00
C ARG A 362 5.86 -2.83 -25.39
N PHE A 363 5.96 -3.84 -24.54
CA PHE A 363 4.88 -4.40 -23.74
C PHE A 363 5.34 -4.64 -22.30
N THR A 364 4.81 -3.88 -21.36
CA THR A 364 5.06 -3.99 -19.92
C THR A 364 4.27 -5.18 -19.38
N LEU A 365 4.93 -6.07 -18.64
CA LEU A 365 4.36 -7.36 -18.28
C LEU A 365 3.17 -7.23 -17.31
N CYS A 366 3.19 -6.22 -16.44
CA CYS A 366 2.05 -5.93 -15.57
C CYS A 366 0.82 -5.40 -16.33
N TYR A 367 0.95 -5.01 -17.60
CA TYR A 367 -0.20 -4.57 -18.42
C TYR A 367 -0.96 -5.76 -19.02
N ALA A 368 -0.50 -6.98 -18.79
CA ALA A 368 -1.11 -8.20 -19.28
C ALA A 368 -2.31 -8.64 -18.44
N ASP A 369 -3.36 -7.82 -18.44
CA ASP A 369 -4.64 -8.19 -17.84
C ASP A 369 -5.32 -9.29 -18.67
N PHE A 370 -5.07 -10.54 -18.31
CA PHE A 370 -5.50 -11.69 -19.11
C PHE A 370 -7.01 -11.85 -19.15
N LYS A 371 -7.74 -11.43 -18.11
CA LYS A 371 -9.20 -11.46 -18.08
C LYS A 371 -9.78 -10.48 -19.10
N ALA A 372 -9.32 -9.22 -19.08
CA ALA A 372 -9.72 -8.22 -20.07
C ALA A 372 -9.36 -8.65 -21.50
N MET A 373 -8.13 -9.15 -21.71
CA MET A 373 -7.69 -9.58 -23.03
C MET A 373 -8.51 -10.77 -23.55
N GLU A 374 -8.82 -11.76 -22.71
CA GLU A 374 -9.64 -12.90 -23.09
C GLU A 374 -11.06 -12.45 -23.48
N GLN A 375 -11.69 -11.57 -22.68
CA GLN A 375 -13.00 -10.99 -23.00
C GLN A 375 -12.99 -10.28 -24.36
N LEU A 376 -11.98 -9.44 -24.60
CA LEU A 376 -11.83 -8.73 -25.87
C LEU A 376 -11.57 -9.67 -27.05
N SER A 377 -10.85 -10.78 -26.83
CA SER A 377 -10.52 -11.76 -27.88
C SER A 377 -11.75 -12.42 -28.50
N LYS A 378 -12.84 -12.56 -27.73
CA LYS A 378 -14.12 -13.12 -28.20
C LYS A 378 -14.76 -12.31 -29.33
N SER A 379 -14.33 -11.06 -29.53
CA SER A 379 -14.91 -10.16 -30.52
C SER A 379 -14.27 -10.23 -31.92
N LYS A 380 -12.97 -10.58 -32.03
CA LYS A 380 -12.21 -10.51 -33.29
C LYS A 380 -11.00 -11.48 -33.30
N GLU A 381 -10.79 -12.17 -34.42
CA GLU A 381 -9.69 -13.14 -34.60
C GLU A 381 -8.28 -12.53 -34.42
N GLU A 382 -8.06 -11.29 -34.88
CA GLU A 382 -6.78 -10.58 -34.69
C GLU A 382 -6.43 -10.40 -33.20
N VAL A 383 -7.44 -10.26 -32.34
CA VAL A 383 -7.27 -10.07 -30.90
C VAL A 383 -6.91 -11.39 -30.21
N ILE A 384 -7.39 -12.53 -30.72
CA ILE A 384 -6.98 -13.86 -30.24
C ILE A 384 -5.46 -14.03 -30.39
N SER A 385 -4.92 -13.68 -31.55
CA SER A 385 -3.47 -13.78 -31.80
C SER A 385 -2.68 -12.83 -30.90
N ALA A 386 -3.19 -11.62 -30.66
CA ALA A 386 -2.57 -10.65 -29.76
C ALA A 386 -2.54 -11.15 -28.31
N TYR A 387 -3.65 -11.71 -27.83
CA TYR A 387 -3.77 -12.30 -26.49
C TYR A 387 -2.76 -13.44 -26.28
N GLU A 388 -2.73 -14.43 -27.18
CA GLU A 388 -1.82 -15.57 -27.06
C GLU A 388 -0.34 -15.12 -27.11
N SER A 389 -0.01 -14.17 -27.97
CA SER A 389 1.35 -13.60 -28.02
C SER A 389 1.72 -12.85 -26.73
N SER A 390 0.80 -12.09 -26.14
CA SER A 390 1.03 -11.40 -24.86
C SER A 390 1.22 -12.40 -23.72
N LYS A 391 0.41 -13.45 -23.67
CA LYS A 391 0.52 -14.56 -22.71
C LYS A 391 1.88 -15.26 -22.80
N GLU A 392 2.33 -15.58 -24.01
CA GLU A 392 3.66 -16.16 -24.23
C GLU A 392 4.78 -15.23 -23.73
N ILE A 393 4.69 -13.93 -24.02
CA ILE A 393 5.70 -12.94 -23.58
C ILE A 393 5.78 -12.89 -22.05
N VAL A 394 4.65 -12.90 -21.35
CA VAL A 394 4.66 -12.85 -19.88
C VAL A 394 5.21 -14.14 -19.31
N LEU A 395 4.72 -15.31 -19.75
CA LEU A 395 5.16 -16.60 -19.22
C LEU A 395 6.66 -16.86 -19.41
N ASN A 396 7.22 -16.40 -20.52
CA ASN A 396 8.67 -16.49 -20.79
C ASN A 396 9.50 -15.40 -20.08
N GLY A 397 8.85 -14.47 -19.37
CA GLY A 397 9.49 -13.34 -18.71
C GLY A 397 9.99 -13.61 -17.28
N GLN A 398 9.84 -14.83 -16.75
CA GLN A 398 10.38 -15.16 -15.42
C GLN A 398 11.91 -15.05 -15.44
N ILE A 399 12.47 -14.36 -14.44
CA ILE A 399 13.89 -13.98 -14.41
C ILE A 399 14.80 -15.19 -14.12
N SER A 400 14.49 -15.95 -13.07
CA SER A 400 15.24 -17.15 -12.69
C SER A 400 14.49 -18.01 -11.67
N ASP A 401 14.94 -19.24 -11.44
CA ASP A 401 14.39 -20.10 -10.39
C ASP A 401 14.64 -19.56 -8.97
N THR A 402 15.74 -18.83 -8.77
CA THR A 402 16.15 -18.30 -7.46
C THR A 402 15.53 -16.96 -7.13
N PHE A 403 15.20 -16.17 -8.15
CA PHE A 403 14.43 -14.94 -8.05
C PHE A 403 13.27 -15.01 -9.06
N PRO A 404 12.19 -15.74 -8.70
CA PRO A 404 11.13 -16.12 -9.62
C PRO A 404 10.08 -15.02 -9.82
N LEU A 405 10.52 -13.76 -9.86
CA LEU A 405 9.72 -12.65 -10.38
C LEU A 405 9.93 -12.52 -11.90
N PHE A 406 9.20 -11.60 -12.51
CA PHE A 406 9.19 -11.39 -13.95
C PHE A 406 9.90 -10.08 -14.30
N TYR A 407 10.53 -10.02 -15.48
CA TYR A 407 11.06 -8.77 -16.02
C TYR A 407 9.95 -7.71 -16.15
N SER A 408 10.32 -6.44 -16.10
CA SER A 408 9.37 -5.32 -16.15
C SER A 408 8.65 -5.23 -17.50
N TRP A 409 9.38 -5.26 -18.61
CA TRP A 409 8.82 -5.09 -19.96
C TRP A 409 9.62 -5.79 -21.06
N TYR A 410 8.93 -6.06 -22.16
CA TYR A 410 9.46 -6.69 -23.37
C TYR A 410 9.59 -5.66 -24.50
N ASN A 411 10.77 -5.59 -25.11
CA ASN A 411 11.06 -4.75 -26.25
C ASN A 411 10.72 -5.47 -27.56
N TYR A 412 9.66 -5.06 -28.27
CA TYR A 412 9.27 -5.70 -29.53
C TYR A 412 10.29 -5.53 -30.65
N LYS A 413 11.03 -4.41 -30.65
CA LYS A 413 12.01 -4.11 -31.69
C LYS A 413 13.25 -5.00 -31.54
N GLU A 414 13.74 -5.13 -30.30
CA GLU A 414 14.95 -5.89 -30.00
C GLU A 414 14.69 -7.36 -29.71
N ARG A 415 13.42 -7.73 -29.45
CA ARG A 415 12.96 -9.06 -29.07
C ARG A 415 13.63 -9.58 -27.80
N LYS A 416 13.72 -8.72 -26.79
CA LYS A 416 14.37 -8.99 -25.50
C LYS A 416 13.60 -8.35 -24.37
N TYR A 417 13.71 -8.93 -23.19
CA TYR A 417 13.28 -8.31 -21.94
C TYR A 417 14.28 -7.25 -21.51
N GLU A 418 13.77 -6.16 -20.94
CA GLU A 418 14.60 -5.17 -20.26
C GLU A 418 15.13 -5.74 -18.94
N LYS A 419 16.32 -5.30 -18.55
CA LYS A 419 17.03 -5.76 -17.36
C LYS A 419 17.20 -4.63 -16.35
N ASP A 420 16.11 -3.94 -16.06
CA ASP A 420 16.01 -2.87 -15.08
C ASP A 420 15.58 -3.40 -13.70
N ASP A 421 15.63 -2.52 -12.70
CA ASP A 421 15.15 -2.82 -11.36
C ASP A 421 13.62 -2.88 -11.33
N LEU A 422 13.09 -3.90 -10.65
CA LEU A 422 11.67 -4.18 -10.56
C LEU A 422 11.01 -3.34 -9.47
N ASN A 423 10.00 -2.55 -9.84
CA ASN A 423 9.04 -2.03 -8.89
C ASN A 423 8.14 -3.17 -8.39
N SER A 424 8.07 -3.37 -7.07
CA SER A 424 7.33 -4.49 -6.51
C SER A 424 5.82 -4.40 -6.72
N ALA A 425 5.23 -3.20 -6.81
CA ALA A 425 3.81 -3.06 -7.12
C ALA A 425 3.52 -3.60 -8.52
N GLU A 426 4.30 -3.19 -9.52
CA GLU A 426 4.18 -3.69 -10.91
C GLU A 426 4.44 -5.21 -10.99
N ALA A 427 5.45 -5.69 -10.28
CA ALA A 427 5.73 -7.12 -10.21
C ALA A 427 4.54 -7.88 -9.61
N MET A 428 3.94 -7.40 -8.51
CA MET A 428 2.79 -8.05 -7.88
C MET A 428 1.54 -7.97 -8.76
N VAL A 429 1.32 -6.91 -9.52
CA VAL A 429 0.24 -6.85 -10.52
C VAL A 429 0.42 -7.94 -11.59
N THR A 430 1.65 -8.14 -12.08
CA THR A 430 1.95 -9.24 -13.02
C THR A 430 1.59 -10.61 -12.41
N LEU A 431 1.95 -10.81 -11.14
CA LEU A 431 1.63 -12.07 -10.44
C LEU A 431 0.14 -12.24 -10.18
N LEU A 432 -0.58 -11.16 -9.88
CA LEU A 432 -2.03 -11.17 -9.70
C LEU A 432 -2.70 -11.61 -11.00
N HIS A 433 -2.36 -10.98 -12.13
CA HIS A 433 -2.92 -11.37 -13.43
C HIS A 433 -2.64 -12.83 -13.77
N LEU A 434 -1.43 -13.35 -13.47
CA LEU A 434 -1.13 -14.77 -13.64
C LEU A 434 -1.97 -15.66 -12.70
N ALA A 435 -2.17 -15.26 -11.45
CA ALA A 435 -2.97 -16.01 -10.48
C ALA A 435 -4.45 -16.09 -10.89
N GLU A 436 -4.99 -14.98 -11.38
CA GLU A 436 -6.37 -14.82 -11.84
C GLU A 436 -6.77 -15.75 -13.00
N VAL A 437 -5.80 -16.34 -13.69
CA VAL A 437 -6.02 -17.30 -14.79
C VAL A 437 -5.31 -18.63 -14.57
N ASP A 438 -4.98 -18.96 -13.31
CA ASP A 438 -4.35 -20.22 -12.90
C ASP A 438 -2.96 -20.50 -13.55
N LEU A 439 -2.19 -19.44 -13.83
CA LEU A 439 -0.87 -19.52 -14.46
C LEU A 439 0.28 -19.05 -13.56
N LEU A 440 0.02 -18.70 -12.30
CA LEU A 440 1.08 -18.31 -11.37
C LEU A 440 2.03 -19.49 -11.12
N PRO A 441 3.35 -19.35 -11.38
CA PRO A 441 4.28 -20.44 -11.14
C PRO A 441 4.42 -20.81 -9.67
N ASN A 442 4.51 -22.12 -9.38
CA ASN A 442 4.66 -22.62 -8.01
C ASN A 442 5.93 -22.12 -7.30
N ASN A 443 7.04 -21.93 -8.01
CA ASN A 443 8.28 -21.38 -7.45
C ASN A 443 8.07 -19.91 -7.02
N THR A 444 7.34 -19.12 -7.80
CA THR A 444 6.95 -17.75 -7.47
C THR A 444 6.06 -17.69 -6.23
N LEU A 445 5.02 -18.52 -6.16
CA LEU A 445 4.16 -18.58 -4.97
C LEU A 445 4.95 -18.96 -3.71
N LYS A 446 5.86 -19.93 -3.82
CA LYS A 446 6.75 -20.31 -2.72
C LYS A 446 7.67 -19.16 -2.29
N TRP A 447 8.19 -18.38 -3.25
CA TRP A 447 8.99 -17.20 -2.95
C TRP A 447 8.17 -16.15 -2.20
N LEU A 448 6.95 -15.82 -2.65
CA LEU A 448 6.06 -14.89 -1.95
C LEU A 448 5.79 -15.32 -0.52
N LYS A 449 5.41 -16.58 -0.30
CA LYS A 449 5.19 -17.13 1.04
C LYS A 449 6.42 -17.04 1.93
N THR A 450 7.61 -17.18 1.35
CA THR A 450 8.87 -17.04 2.09
C THR A 450 9.11 -15.59 2.49
N GLN A 451 8.90 -14.63 1.58
CA GLN A 451 9.05 -13.21 1.88
C GLN A 451 8.05 -12.75 2.96
N MET A 452 6.80 -13.19 2.87
CA MET A 452 5.76 -12.80 3.83
C MET A 452 6.00 -13.31 5.25
N LYS A 453 6.64 -14.48 5.39
CA LYS A 453 7.11 -15.01 6.69
C LYS A 453 8.34 -14.29 7.23
N GLN A 454 9.04 -13.54 6.40
CA GLN A 454 10.21 -12.74 6.76
C GLN A 454 9.81 -11.25 6.86
N SER A 455 10.66 -10.36 6.37
CA SER A 455 10.43 -8.91 6.42
C SER A 455 9.38 -8.41 5.42
N GLY A 456 8.82 -9.28 4.56
CA GLY A 456 7.86 -8.91 3.51
C GLY A 456 8.53 -8.58 2.18
N VAL A 457 7.71 -8.20 1.19
CA VAL A 457 8.16 -7.78 -0.14
C VAL A 457 8.51 -6.29 -0.10
N LYS A 458 9.78 -5.95 -0.38
CA LYS A 458 10.29 -4.57 -0.35
C LYS A 458 9.98 -3.82 -1.63
N ALA A 459 10.05 -2.49 -1.61
CA ALA A 459 9.57 -1.64 -2.70
C ALA A 459 10.26 -1.89 -4.05
N ARG A 460 11.55 -2.26 -4.07
CA ARG A 460 12.30 -2.47 -5.31
C ARG A 460 13.38 -3.54 -5.21
N TYR A 461 13.53 -4.33 -6.27
CA TYR A 461 14.57 -5.37 -6.37
C TYR A 461 15.36 -5.27 -7.68
N THR A 462 16.66 -5.56 -7.64
CA THR A 462 17.44 -5.84 -8.85
C THR A 462 17.06 -7.19 -9.44
N ILE A 463 17.44 -7.46 -10.69
CA ILE A 463 17.19 -8.75 -11.35
C ILE A 463 17.94 -9.92 -10.69
N GLU A 464 18.96 -9.66 -9.87
CA GLU A 464 19.65 -10.67 -9.05
C GLU A 464 18.89 -10.98 -7.74
N GLY A 465 17.75 -10.33 -7.50
CA GLY A 465 16.94 -10.52 -6.30
C GLY A 465 17.43 -9.77 -5.07
N LYS A 466 18.26 -8.74 -5.24
CA LYS A 466 18.71 -7.87 -4.15
C LYS A 466 17.78 -6.68 -4.00
N VAL A 467 17.50 -6.26 -2.77
CA VAL A 467 16.77 -5.00 -2.52
C VAL A 467 17.64 -3.84 -3.01
N VAL A 468 17.06 -2.93 -3.78
CA VAL A 468 17.77 -1.74 -4.27
C VAL A 468 18.02 -0.77 -3.11
N GLU A 469 19.21 -0.16 -3.07
CA GLU A 469 19.59 0.81 -2.04
C GLU A 469 18.58 1.97 -1.98
N GLY A 470 18.10 2.31 -0.78
CA GLY A 470 17.05 3.32 -0.57
C GLY A 470 15.62 2.83 -0.79
N TYR A 471 15.41 1.56 -1.19
CA TYR A 471 14.09 0.96 -1.41
C TYR A 471 13.77 -0.18 -0.43
N ASN A 472 14.46 -0.22 0.72
CA ASN A 472 14.17 -1.15 1.81
C ASN A 472 13.02 -0.64 2.69
N TYR A 473 11.88 -0.36 2.07
CA TYR A 473 10.64 0.01 2.75
C TYR A 473 9.46 -0.80 2.20
N ASP A 474 8.37 -0.79 2.95
CA ASP A 474 7.15 -1.53 2.65
C ASP A 474 6.14 -0.62 1.95
N SER A 475 5.24 -1.23 1.16
CA SER A 475 4.12 -0.53 0.52
C SER A 475 2.82 -1.25 0.83
N THR A 476 1.80 -0.46 1.18
CA THR A 476 0.46 -0.95 1.45
C THR A 476 -0.16 -1.59 0.20
N ALA A 477 0.00 -0.98 -0.97
CA ALA A 477 -0.47 -1.56 -2.23
C ALA A 477 0.19 -2.90 -2.54
N VAL A 478 1.50 -3.05 -2.28
CA VAL A 478 2.21 -4.33 -2.47
C VAL A 478 1.57 -5.43 -1.62
N TYR A 479 1.29 -5.17 -0.34
CA TYR A 479 0.65 -6.16 0.51
C TYR A 479 -0.83 -6.40 0.17
N ALA A 480 -1.55 -5.39 -0.28
CA ALA A 480 -2.90 -5.57 -0.81
C ALA A 480 -2.92 -6.50 -2.04
N LEU A 481 -1.97 -6.31 -2.97
CA LEU A 481 -1.80 -7.17 -4.14
C LEU A 481 -1.42 -8.61 -3.74
N VAL A 482 -0.51 -8.79 -2.78
CA VAL A 482 -0.18 -10.13 -2.24
C VAL A 482 -1.40 -10.80 -1.60
N ALA A 483 -2.23 -10.04 -0.89
CA ALA A 483 -3.47 -10.56 -0.32
C ALA A 483 -4.44 -11.02 -1.42
N MET A 484 -4.62 -10.23 -2.48
CA MET A 484 -5.46 -10.63 -3.63
C MET A 484 -4.89 -11.84 -4.37
N ILE A 485 -3.57 -11.95 -4.57
CA ILE A 485 -2.93 -13.16 -5.09
C ILE A 485 -3.26 -14.37 -4.22
N GLY A 486 -3.18 -14.21 -2.88
CA GLY A 486 -3.54 -15.25 -1.92
C GLY A 486 -5.00 -15.71 -2.04
N VAL A 487 -5.94 -14.80 -2.32
CA VAL A 487 -7.35 -15.13 -2.59
C VAL A 487 -7.47 -15.99 -3.85
N GLU A 488 -6.89 -15.54 -4.96
CA GLU A 488 -6.99 -16.25 -6.25
C GLU A 488 -6.42 -17.68 -6.18
N VAL A 489 -5.30 -17.88 -5.46
CA VAL A 489 -4.70 -19.21 -5.31
C VAL A 489 -5.24 -20.03 -4.13
N GLY A 490 -6.21 -19.51 -3.38
CA GLY A 490 -6.80 -20.17 -2.21
C GLY A 490 -5.86 -20.35 -1.02
N ASP A 491 -4.81 -19.52 -0.89
CA ASP A 491 -3.85 -19.57 0.21
C ASP A 491 -4.17 -18.52 1.30
N PHE A 492 -5.08 -18.89 2.20
CA PHE A 492 -5.50 -18.01 3.29
C PHE A 492 -4.37 -17.68 4.29
N ASP A 493 -3.31 -18.49 4.40
CA ASP A 493 -2.15 -18.12 5.25
C ASP A 493 -1.42 -16.92 4.64
N LEU A 494 -1.23 -16.93 3.32
CA LEU A 494 -0.66 -15.80 2.58
C LEU A 494 -1.54 -14.54 2.71
N VAL A 495 -2.86 -14.68 2.56
CA VAL A 495 -3.83 -13.59 2.75
C VAL A 495 -3.66 -12.95 4.14
N ASN A 496 -3.65 -13.77 5.19
CA ASN A 496 -3.57 -13.29 6.58
C ASN A 496 -2.25 -12.57 6.85
N GLN A 497 -1.13 -13.09 6.36
CA GLN A 497 0.18 -12.43 6.52
C GLN A 497 0.23 -11.10 5.78
N ALA A 498 -0.36 -11.03 4.59
CA ALA A 498 -0.41 -9.81 3.79
C ALA A 498 -1.28 -8.73 4.44
N ILE A 499 -2.49 -9.07 4.86
CA ILE A 499 -3.38 -8.13 5.55
C ILE A 499 -2.77 -7.65 6.88
N LYS A 500 -2.10 -8.53 7.64
CA LYS A 500 -1.42 -8.12 8.87
C LYS A 500 -0.34 -7.06 8.61
N LYS A 501 0.46 -7.21 7.56
CA LYS A 501 1.48 -6.22 7.19
C LYS A 501 0.85 -4.93 6.65
N MET A 502 -0.20 -5.05 5.85
CA MET A 502 -0.97 -3.92 5.32
C MET A 502 -1.55 -3.06 6.45
N GLU A 503 -2.23 -3.68 7.41
CA GLU A 503 -2.89 -3.01 8.55
C GLU A 503 -1.91 -2.33 9.51
N LYS A 504 -0.64 -2.74 9.52
CA LYS A 504 0.42 -2.07 10.29
C LYS A 504 0.64 -0.62 9.85
N MET A 505 0.36 -0.32 8.59
CA MET A 505 0.56 1.02 8.01
C MET A 505 -0.71 1.87 8.08
N ARG A 506 -1.78 1.40 8.73
CA ARG A 506 -3.02 2.16 8.89
C ARG A 506 -2.86 3.18 10.01
N ILE A 507 -3.43 4.35 9.79
CA ILE A 507 -3.53 5.43 10.77
C ILE A 507 -4.93 5.37 11.38
N ASP A 508 -5.02 4.96 12.64
CA ASP A 508 -6.26 4.84 13.42
C ASP A 508 -6.27 5.90 14.54
N ASP A 509 -6.57 7.16 14.22
CA ASP A 509 -6.70 8.26 15.19
C ASP A 509 -7.65 9.34 14.64
N THR A 510 -8.83 9.49 15.25
CA THR A 510 -9.88 10.41 14.77
C THR A 510 -9.54 11.90 14.90
N ASN A 511 -8.44 12.26 15.58
CA ASN A 511 -7.95 13.65 15.57
C ASN A 511 -7.32 14.04 14.24
N TYR A 512 -6.87 13.06 13.44
CA TYR A 512 -6.32 13.32 12.12
C TYR A 512 -7.42 13.37 11.06
N SER A 513 -7.35 14.37 10.17
CA SER A 513 -8.22 14.43 8.98
C SER A 513 -8.04 13.23 8.05
N TYR A 514 -6.91 12.55 8.16
CA TYR A 514 -6.52 11.34 7.43
C TYR A 514 -6.69 10.04 8.23
N ASN A 515 -7.53 10.03 9.27
CA ASN A 515 -7.96 8.81 9.93
C ASN A 515 -8.49 7.78 8.90
N GLY A 516 -8.06 6.52 9.03
CA GLY A 516 -8.41 5.42 8.14
C GLY A 516 -7.55 5.32 6.87
N ALA A 517 -6.64 6.26 6.65
CA ALA A 517 -5.64 6.19 5.58
C ALA A 517 -4.53 5.19 5.95
N PHE A 518 -3.82 4.74 4.92
CA PHE A 518 -2.53 4.07 5.04
C PHE A 518 -1.41 5.04 4.70
N GLY A 519 -0.40 5.11 5.55
CA GLY A 519 0.74 6.01 5.42
C GLY A 519 1.53 6.07 6.72
N MET A 520 2.25 7.16 6.92
CA MET A 520 3.00 7.42 8.14
C MET A 520 2.14 8.20 9.15
N GLU A 521 2.39 8.02 10.45
CA GLU A 521 1.64 8.73 11.51
C GLU A 521 1.77 10.25 11.42
N ASP A 522 2.85 10.78 10.82
CA ASP A 522 3.02 12.21 10.56
C ASP A 522 2.17 12.73 9.39
N GLY A 523 1.41 11.85 8.72
CA GLY A 523 0.53 12.09 7.58
C GLY A 523 1.26 12.16 6.22
N SER A 524 2.55 11.83 6.19
CA SER A 524 3.31 11.64 4.94
C SER A 524 3.09 10.24 4.34
N GLY A 525 3.51 10.05 3.08
CA GLY A 525 3.44 8.75 2.41
C GLY A 525 2.03 8.31 2.01
N ILE A 526 1.02 9.17 2.12
CA ILE A 526 -0.36 8.85 1.76
C ILE A 526 -0.58 9.11 0.27
N THR A 527 -0.53 8.04 -0.53
CA THR A 527 -0.82 8.06 -1.97
C THR A 527 -2.10 7.31 -2.28
N SER A 528 -2.81 7.71 -3.34
CA SER A 528 -4.10 7.11 -3.71
C SER A 528 -3.99 5.62 -4.03
N PHE A 529 -2.94 5.19 -4.73
CA PHE A 529 -2.74 3.77 -5.09
C PHE A 529 -2.61 2.90 -3.83
N ASP A 530 -1.86 3.37 -2.83
CA ASP A 530 -1.73 2.74 -1.52
C ASP A 530 -3.02 2.78 -0.67
N GLN A 531 -4.09 3.45 -1.12
CA GLN A 531 -5.42 3.39 -0.49
C GLN A 531 -6.41 2.51 -1.24
N VAL A 532 -6.48 2.69 -2.57
CA VAL A 532 -7.47 2.00 -3.41
C VAL A 532 -7.17 0.51 -3.54
N MET A 533 -5.90 0.11 -3.57
CA MET A 533 -5.54 -1.31 -3.63
C MET A 533 -5.95 -2.07 -2.36
N PRO A 534 -5.67 -1.58 -1.13
CA PRO A 534 -6.24 -2.16 0.10
C PRO A 534 -7.76 -2.23 0.09
N LEU A 535 -8.42 -1.20 -0.43
CA LEU A 535 -9.86 -1.17 -0.50
C LEU A 535 -10.42 -2.30 -1.37
N LEU A 536 -9.79 -2.55 -2.53
CA LEU A 536 -10.10 -3.70 -3.39
C LEU A 536 -9.79 -5.03 -2.70
N ALA A 537 -8.65 -5.13 -2.02
CA ALA A 537 -8.29 -6.34 -1.28
C ALA A 537 -9.36 -6.70 -0.23
N TYR A 538 -9.85 -5.73 0.55
CA TYR A 538 -10.95 -6.00 1.48
C TYR A 538 -12.21 -6.50 0.77
N MET A 539 -12.59 -5.93 -0.37
CA MET A 539 -13.76 -6.39 -1.12
C MET A 539 -13.58 -7.80 -1.67
N LYS A 540 -12.39 -8.16 -2.17
CA LYS A 540 -12.13 -9.52 -2.68
C LYS A 540 -12.06 -10.58 -1.56
N ILE A 541 -11.64 -10.19 -0.36
CA ILE A 541 -11.53 -11.14 0.77
C ILE A 541 -12.84 -11.25 1.57
N TYR A 542 -13.51 -10.11 1.82
CA TYR A 542 -14.63 -10.00 2.78
C TYR A 542 -15.92 -9.46 2.16
N GLY A 543 -15.90 -9.02 0.90
CA GLY A 543 -17.09 -8.56 0.19
C GLY A 543 -18.13 -9.69 0.10
N LYS A 544 -19.37 -9.38 0.47
CA LYS A 544 -20.51 -10.30 0.45
C LYS A 544 -21.47 -10.00 -0.70
#